data_AF-A0A8H7U660-F1
#
_entry.id   AF-A0A8H7U660-F1
#
_cell.length_a   1.000
_cell.length_b   1.000
_cell.length_c   1.000
_cell.angle_alpha   90.00
_cell.angle_beta   90.00
_cell.angle_gamma   90.00
#
_symmetry.space_group_name_H-M   'P 1'
#
loop_
_entity.id
_entity.type
_entity.pdbx_description
1 polymer ?
#
loop_
_entity_poly.entity_id
_entity_poly.type
_entity_poly.pdbx_seq_one_letter_code
_entity_poly.pdbx_strand_id
1 'polypeptide(L)'
;MPSQNQQTQATDACICHDLPTDGRHDLQFWGATWDDFTTLQHNELNHLRTYPKLLEDQIRIYKVLKGRFAESNSAITIDNVRAIFSVDPGNSFGIWEVPLTEESECLGFAVYPRLSFFNHHCSPNVNKERYGRGLAFVTTRSVRAGEELCISYGHAEGMGWRQRQKELREGWFFECSCGKCIVDMSTVDEGT
;
A
#
# COMPACT_ATOMS: atom_id res chain seq x y z
N MET A 1 27.94 27.54 -23.79
CA MET A 1 28.32 26.12 -23.98
C MET A 1 28.11 25.44 -22.63
N PRO A 2 26.97 24.77 -22.38
CA PRO A 2 26.69 24.17 -21.08
C PRO A 2 27.35 22.78 -20.98
N SER A 3 28.05 22.54 -19.87
CA SER A 3 28.70 21.28 -19.53
C SER A 3 27.67 20.25 -19.05
N GLN A 4 27.66 19.10 -19.71
CA GLN A 4 26.75 17.97 -19.48
C GLN A 4 27.12 17.13 -18.26
N ASN A 5 26.07 16.77 -17.51
CA ASN A 5 25.83 15.50 -16.80
C ASN A 5 26.99 14.75 -16.15
N GLN A 6 27.13 14.92 -14.84
CA GLN A 6 27.53 13.85 -13.91
C GLN A 6 26.27 13.31 -13.22
N GLN A 7 25.49 12.48 -13.91
CA GLN A 7 24.31 11.86 -13.31
C GLN A 7 23.98 10.53 -14.02
N THR A 8 24.96 9.63 -14.12
CA THR A 8 24.79 8.32 -14.79
C THR A 8 25.63 7.20 -14.17
N GLN A 9 25.73 7.12 -12.83
CA GLN A 9 26.42 6.01 -12.16
C GLN A 9 25.72 5.46 -10.90
N ALA A 10 24.39 5.50 -10.85
CA ALA A 10 23.64 4.89 -9.74
C ALA A 10 22.34 4.18 -10.16
N THR A 11 22.26 3.68 -11.40
CA THR A 11 21.04 3.01 -11.92
C THR A 11 21.14 1.48 -11.98
N ASP A 12 22.30 0.89 -11.68
CA ASP A 12 22.54 -0.54 -11.99
C ASP A 12 22.30 -1.51 -10.82
N ALA A 13 21.80 -1.04 -9.68
CA ALA A 13 21.59 -1.89 -8.49
C ALA A 13 20.13 -2.28 -8.22
N CYS A 14 19.17 -1.83 -9.03
CA CYS A 14 17.73 -2.13 -8.87
C CYS A 14 17.12 -2.74 -10.14
N ILE A 15 17.93 -3.45 -10.92
CA ILE A 15 17.42 -4.25 -12.03
C ILE A 15 16.98 -5.59 -11.45
N CYS A 16 15.68 -5.87 -11.58
CA CYS A 16 15.07 -7.15 -11.26
C CYS A 16 15.90 -8.30 -11.85
N HIS A 17 16.75 -8.92 -11.05
CA HIS A 17 17.38 -10.17 -11.42
C HIS A 17 16.29 -11.26 -11.45
N ASP A 18 16.03 -11.72 -12.67
CA ASP A 18 15.54 -13.03 -13.06
C ASP A 18 14.35 -13.60 -12.27
N LEU A 19 13.16 -13.46 -12.85
CA LEU A 19 12.01 -14.30 -12.50
C LEU A 19 12.43 -15.79 -12.66
N PRO A 20 12.22 -16.66 -11.64
CA PRO A 20 12.55 -18.07 -11.76
C PRO A 20 11.85 -18.71 -12.96
N THR A 21 12.63 -19.41 -13.79
CA THR A 21 12.17 -20.12 -14.99
C THR A 21 11.77 -21.57 -14.70
N ASP A 22 11.86 -22.02 -13.45
CA ASP A 22 11.40 -23.35 -13.07
C ASP A 22 9.89 -23.29 -12.75
N GLY A 23 9.09 -24.04 -13.50
CA GLY A 23 7.62 -24.03 -13.43
C GLY A 23 7.00 -24.53 -12.11
N ARG A 24 7.62 -24.26 -10.96
CA ARG A 24 7.00 -24.33 -9.65
C ARG A 24 6.34 -22.99 -9.37
N HIS A 25 5.04 -22.91 -9.64
CA HIS A 25 4.19 -21.81 -9.23
C HIS A 25 3.92 -21.86 -7.73
N ASP A 26 4.96 -21.87 -6.90
CA ASP A 26 4.80 -21.36 -5.55
C ASP A 26 4.46 -19.88 -5.72
N LEU A 27 3.38 -19.42 -5.08
CA LEU A 27 2.99 -18.02 -5.04
C LEU A 27 4.11 -17.24 -4.35
N GLN A 28 5.20 -16.96 -5.07
CA GLN A 28 6.28 -16.15 -4.57
C GLN A 28 5.73 -14.72 -4.54
N PHE A 29 5.33 -14.27 -3.35
CA PHE A 29 4.99 -12.86 -3.09
C PHE A 29 6.24 -12.00 -3.13
N TRP A 30 7.06 -12.14 -4.19
CA TRP A 30 8.33 -11.42 -4.35
C TRP A 30 9.25 -11.65 -3.14
N GLY A 31 9.29 -12.91 -2.69
CA GLY A 31 9.99 -13.36 -1.49
C GLY A 31 9.22 -13.19 -0.16
N ALA A 32 8.02 -12.61 -0.16
CA ALA A 32 7.18 -12.59 1.03
C ALA A 32 6.48 -13.96 1.24
N THR A 33 6.12 -14.22 2.48
CA THR A 33 5.44 -15.43 2.95
C THR A 33 3.96 -15.11 3.26
N TRP A 34 3.18 -16.15 3.48
CA TRP A 34 1.81 -15.99 4.01
C TRP A 34 1.81 -15.33 5.40
N ASP A 35 2.82 -15.62 6.23
CA ASP A 35 2.97 -15.00 7.54
C ASP A 35 3.23 -13.50 7.40
N ASP A 36 4.11 -13.08 6.47
CA ASP A 36 4.29 -11.65 6.18
C ASP A 36 2.96 -10.98 5.82
N PHE A 37 2.15 -11.61 4.98
CA PHE A 37 0.83 -11.09 4.60
C PHE A 37 -0.14 -11.01 5.78
N THR A 38 -0.23 -12.05 6.61
CA THR A 38 -1.20 -12.12 7.72
C THR A 38 -0.81 -11.26 8.91
N THR A 39 0.45 -10.83 9.00
CA THR A 39 0.92 -9.86 10.01
C THR A 39 0.64 -8.40 9.65
N LEU A 40 0.25 -8.12 8.41
CA LEU A 40 -0.16 -6.78 8.00
C LEU A 40 -1.38 -6.30 8.80
N GLN A 41 -1.49 -4.99 8.95
CA GLN A 41 -2.61 -4.39 9.67
C GLN A 41 -3.94 -4.81 9.02
N HIS A 42 -4.77 -5.51 9.79
CA HIS A 42 -6.13 -5.81 9.37
C HIS A 42 -7.09 -4.70 9.83
N ASN A 43 -7.96 -4.24 8.93
CA ASN A 43 -8.94 -3.19 9.22
C ASN A 43 -10.36 -3.76 9.38
N GLU A 44 -10.50 -5.07 9.56
CA GLU A 44 -11.78 -5.79 9.51
C GLU A 44 -12.91 -5.13 10.31
N LEU A 45 -12.72 -4.92 11.62
CA LEU A 45 -13.78 -4.41 12.47
C LEU A 45 -14.25 -3.02 12.06
N ASN A 46 -13.30 -2.13 11.75
CA ASN A 46 -13.63 -0.78 11.30
C ASN A 46 -14.32 -0.82 9.93
N HIS A 47 -13.79 -1.63 9.01
CA HIS A 47 -14.32 -1.74 7.66
C HIS A 47 -15.73 -2.34 7.62
N LEU A 48 -15.98 -3.43 8.37
CA LEU A 48 -17.30 -4.07 8.45
C LEU A 48 -18.32 -3.23 9.23
N ARG A 49 -17.89 -2.41 10.22
CA ARG A 49 -18.79 -1.45 10.88
C ARG A 49 -19.24 -0.36 9.92
N THR A 50 -18.33 0.14 9.10
CA THR A 50 -18.63 1.17 8.10
C THR A 50 -19.48 0.61 6.96
N TYR A 51 -19.21 -0.62 6.50
CA TYR A 51 -19.91 -1.27 5.40
C TYR A 51 -20.43 -2.67 5.78
N PRO A 52 -21.51 -2.77 6.58
CA PRO A 52 -21.99 -4.06 7.10
C PRO A 52 -22.38 -5.09 6.03
N LYS A 53 -22.78 -4.63 4.84
CA LYS A 53 -23.17 -5.49 3.72
C LYS A 53 -22.00 -6.35 3.21
N LEU A 54 -20.76 -5.89 3.37
CA LEU A 54 -19.58 -6.63 2.92
C LEU A 54 -19.45 -7.99 3.59
N LEU A 55 -19.92 -8.15 4.83
CA LEU A 55 -19.86 -9.44 5.52
C LEU A 55 -20.69 -10.50 4.79
N GLU A 56 -21.88 -10.14 4.29
CA GLU A 56 -22.72 -11.05 3.52
C GLU A 56 -22.05 -11.44 2.21
N ASP A 57 -21.41 -10.49 1.53
CA ASP A 57 -20.68 -10.74 0.28
C ASP A 57 -19.46 -11.65 0.50
N GLN A 58 -18.68 -11.41 1.55
CA GLN A 58 -17.54 -12.25 1.93
C GLN A 58 -17.98 -13.69 2.24
N ILE A 59 -19.10 -13.87 2.95
CA ILE A 59 -19.69 -15.19 3.22
C ILE A 59 -20.10 -15.88 1.91
N ARG A 60 -20.74 -15.15 0.98
CA ARG A 60 -21.12 -15.70 -0.33
C ARG A 60 -19.89 -16.10 -1.14
N ILE A 61 -18.85 -15.27 -1.17
CA ILE A 61 -17.60 -15.56 -1.86
C ILE A 61 -16.95 -16.83 -1.28
N TYR A 62 -16.82 -16.93 0.05
CA TYR A 62 -16.31 -18.13 0.70
C TYR A 62 -17.11 -19.38 0.30
N LYS A 63 -18.46 -19.31 0.33
CA LYS A 63 -19.31 -20.45 -0.06
C LYS A 63 -19.10 -20.87 -1.51
N VAL A 64 -18.96 -19.92 -2.44
CA VAL A 64 -18.67 -20.21 -3.85
C VAL A 64 -17.30 -20.85 -4.01
N LEU A 65 -16.26 -20.27 -3.39
CA LEU A 65 -14.90 -20.79 -3.44
C LEU A 65 -14.83 -22.21 -2.87
N LYS A 66 -15.43 -22.42 -1.69
CA LYS A 66 -15.48 -23.74 -1.05
C LYS A 66 -16.28 -24.73 -1.89
N GLY A 67 -17.47 -24.38 -2.36
CA GLY A 67 -18.31 -25.28 -3.17
C GLY A 67 -17.67 -25.68 -4.50
N ARG A 68 -16.88 -24.80 -5.11
CA ARG A 68 -16.25 -25.04 -6.42
C ARG A 68 -14.89 -25.74 -6.32
N PHE A 69 -14.13 -25.47 -5.26
CA PHE A 69 -12.71 -25.83 -5.18
C PHE A 69 -12.30 -26.59 -3.90
N ALA A 70 -13.23 -26.95 -3.01
CA ALA A 70 -12.88 -27.59 -1.73
C ALA A 70 -12.07 -28.90 -1.88
N GLU A 71 -12.41 -29.72 -2.87
CA GLU A 71 -11.71 -31.00 -3.11
C GLU A 71 -10.30 -30.81 -3.67
N SER A 72 -10.05 -29.69 -4.36
CA SER A 72 -8.79 -29.42 -5.04
C SER A 72 -7.89 -28.41 -4.34
N ASN A 73 -8.38 -27.74 -3.28
CA ASN A 73 -7.61 -26.70 -2.60
C ASN A 73 -7.93 -26.61 -1.09
N SER A 74 -7.02 -27.14 -0.27
CA SER A 74 -7.09 -27.08 1.19
C SER A 74 -6.86 -25.68 1.75
N ALA A 75 -6.26 -24.75 1.00
CA ALA A 75 -6.02 -23.38 1.44
C ALA A 75 -7.30 -22.53 1.53
N ILE A 76 -8.42 -23.01 0.98
CA ILE A 76 -9.73 -22.35 1.08
C ILE A 76 -10.37 -22.75 2.42
N THR A 77 -9.93 -22.04 3.47
CA THR A 77 -10.47 -22.09 4.83
C THR A 77 -11.19 -20.78 5.15
N ILE A 78 -12.03 -20.80 6.18
CA ILE A 78 -12.67 -19.57 6.69
C ILE A 78 -11.58 -18.56 7.09
N ASP A 79 -10.55 -19.02 7.81
CA ASP A 79 -9.49 -18.16 8.33
C ASP A 79 -8.68 -17.50 7.21
N ASN A 80 -8.30 -18.25 6.17
CA ASN A 80 -7.53 -17.69 5.07
C ASN A 80 -8.33 -16.67 4.24
N VAL A 81 -9.60 -16.99 3.93
CA VAL A 81 -10.45 -16.07 3.17
C VAL A 81 -10.75 -14.80 3.98
N ARG A 82 -11.02 -14.95 5.28
CA ARG A 82 -11.21 -13.82 6.20
C ARG A 82 -9.95 -12.97 6.30
N ALA A 83 -8.79 -13.59 6.46
CA ALA A 83 -7.50 -12.90 6.52
C ALA A 83 -7.30 -12.02 5.27
N ILE A 84 -7.54 -12.57 4.07
CA ILE A 84 -7.43 -11.83 2.81
C ILE A 84 -8.31 -10.58 2.81
N PHE A 85 -9.60 -10.73 3.10
CA PHE A 85 -10.53 -9.60 3.11
C PHE A 85 -10.28 -8.59 4.24
N SER A 86 -9.64 -9.03 5.33
CA SER A 86 -9.31 -8.18 6.46
C SER A 86 -8.09 -7.30 6.21
N VAL A 87 -7.11 -7.83 5.45
CA VAL A 87 -5.82 -7.18 5.15
C VAL A 87 -5.93 -6.29 3.92
N ASP A 88 -6.58 -6.76 2.85
CA ASP A 88 -6.59 -6.09 1.54
C ASP A 88 -6.98 -4.59 1.56
N PRO A 89 -8.05 -4.16 2.28
CA PRO A 89 -8.49 -2.76 2.26
C PRO A 89 -7.48 -1.77 2.86
N GLY A 90 -6.62 -2.24 3.76
CA GLY A 90 -5.63 -1.40 4.44
C GLY A 90 -4.22 -1.47 3.85
N ASN A 91 -3.98 -2.31 2.85
CA ASN A 91 -2.64 -2.66 2.41
C ASN A 91 -2.46 -2.68 0.89
N SER A 92 -3.56 -2.51 0.13
CA SER A 92 -3.53 -2.53 -1.32
C SER A 92 -3.03 -1.21 -1.91
N PHE A 93 -2.25 -1.33 -2.98
CA PHE A 93 -1.78 -0.21 -3.77
C PHE A 93 -2.62 -0.09 -5.03
N GLY A 94 -3.16 1.11 -5.28
CA GLY A 94 -3.73 1.45 -6.58
C GLY A 94 -2.64 1.44 -7.66
N ILE A 95 -2.93 0.77 -8.77
CA ILE A 95 -2.11 0.72 -9.98
C ILE A 95 -2.72 1.69 -10.97
N TRP A 96 -2.05 2.81 -11.19
CA TRP A 96 -2.54 3.89 -12.06
C TRP A 96 -1.86 3.89 -13.41
N GLU A 97 -2.52 4.47 -14.40
CA GLU A 97 -1.91 4.83 -15.69
C GLU A 97 -0.66 5.69 -15.50
N VAL A 98 0.30 5.55 -16.41
CA VAL A 98 1.56 6.31 -16.42
C VAL A 98 1.81 6.90 -17.82
N PRO A 99 2.22 8.18 -17.95
CA PRO A 99 2.52 9.13 -16.87
C PRO A 99 1.26 9.55 -16.11
N LEU A 100 1.41 9.86 -14.80
CA LEU A 100 0.29 10.27 -13.96
C LEU A 100 -0.12 11.71 -14.33
N THR A 101 -1.39 11.87 -14.69
CA THR A 101 -2.09 13.13 -14.95
C THR A 101 -3.38 13.20 -14.14
N GLU A 102 -4.09 14.33 -14.19
CA GLU A 102 -5.39 14.47 -13.50
C GLU A 102 -6.47 13.54 -14.07
N GLU A 103 -6.30 13.11 -15.33
CA GLU A 103 -7.21 12.21 -16.04
C GLU A 103 -6.81 10.73 -15.96
N SER A 104 -5.71 10.40 -15.27
CA SER A 104 -5.23 9.02 -15.18
C SER A 104 -6.22 8.11 -14.46
N GLU A 105 -6.48 6.94 -15.04
CA GLU A 105 -7.40 5.96 -14.47
C GLU A 105 -6.69 4.95 -13.55
N CYS A 106 -7.42 4.43 -12.57
CA CYS A 106 -6.98 3.30 -11.76
C CYS A 106 -7.24 2.00 -12.53
N LEU A 107 -6.17 1.30 -12.87
CA LEU A 107 -6.19 0.04 -13.61
C LEU A 107 -6.47 -1.17 -12.72
N GLY A 108 -6.34 -1.02 -11.41
CA GLY A 108 -6.58 -2.08 -10.43
C GLY A 108 -5.83 -1.90 -9.13
N PHE A 109 -5.85 -2.93 -8.29
CA PHE A 109 -5.22 -2.94 -6.98
C PHE A 109 -4.35 -4.18 -6.82
N ALA A 110 -3.26 -4.04 -6.05
CA ALA A 110 -2.43 -5.17 -5.67
C ALA A 110 -1.86 -4.97 -4.26
N VAL A 111 -1.80 -6.06 -3.49
CA VAL A 111 -1.08 -6.09 -2.21
C VAL A 111 0.33 -6.62 -2.46
N TYR A 112 1.32 -5.88 -1.97
CA TYR A 112 2.72 -6.25 -2.02
C TYR A 112 3.22 -6.38 -0.58
N PRO A 113 3.18 -7.56 0.06
CA PRO A 113 3.24 -7.65 1.52
C PRO A 113 4.44 -6.93 2.15
N ARG A 114 5.64 -7.12 1.58
CA ARG A 114 6.87 -6.43 2.03
C ARG A 114 6.79 -4.90 1.92
N LEU A 115 6.10 -4.39 0.91
CA LEU A 115 5.96 -2.95 0.65
C LEU A 115 4.78 -2.35 1.42
N SER A 116 3.78 -3.14 1.79
CA SER A 116 2.64 -2.70 2.61
C SER A 116 3.04 -2.34 4.04
N PHE A 117 4.27 -2.63 4.48
CA PHE A 117 4.81 -2.19 5.77
C PHE A 117 5.24 -0.71 5.82
N PHE A 118 5.33 -0.01 4.68
CA PHE A 118 5.62 1.42 4.73
C PHE A 118 4.46 2.17 5.38
N ASN A 119 4.71 2.83 6.50
CA ASN A 119 3.73 3.69 7.16
C ASN A 119 3.54 5.01 6.41
N HIS A 120 2.43 5.67 6.72
CA HIS A 120 2.14 7.00 6.21
C HIS A 120 2.89 8.11 6.95
N HIS A 121 3.40 9.10 6.21
CA HIS A 121 3.78 10.40 6.75
C HIS A 121 3.30 11.50 5.79
N CYS A 122 2.71 12.60 6.29
CA CYS A 122 2.23 13.70 5.43
C CYS A 122 3.37 14.49 4.75
N SER A 123 4.62 14.20 5.10
CA SER A 123 5.84 14.69 4.44
C SER A 123 6.79 13.50 4.26
N PRO A 124 6.50 12.58 3.34
CA PRO A 124 7.20 11.31 3.24
C PRO A 124 8.67 11.49 2.85
N ASN A 125 9.52 10.56 3.28
CA ASN A 125 10.93 10.48 2.88
C ASN A 125 11.17 9.45 1.76
N VAL A 126 10.11 8.79 1.27
CA VAL A 126 10.12 7.85 0.15
C VAL A 126 9.00 8.18 -0.84
N ASN A 127 9.35 8.22 -2.12
CA ASN A 127 8.42 8.29 -3.23
C ASN A 127 8.21 6.91 -3.85
N LYS A 128 7.00 6.66 -4.35
CA LYS A 128 6.63 5.42 -5.05
C LYS A 128 6.57 5.69 -6.55
N GLU A 129 7.32 4.91 -7.32
CA GLU A 129 7.41 5.04 -8.77
C GLU A 129 7.06 3.71 -9.45
N ARG A 130 6.29 3.78 -10.53
CA ARG A 130 5.89 2.58 -11.27
C ARG A 130 6.77 2.40 -12.51
N TYR A 131 7.33 1.21 -12.65
CA TYR A 131 8.14 0.80 -13.79
C TYR A 131 7.56 -0.47 -14.41
N GLY A 132 6.71 -0.31 -15.43
CA GLY A 132 6.01 -1.43 -16.07
C GLY A 132 5.10 -2.19 -15.09
N ARG A 133 5.51 -3.41 -14.70
CA ARG A 133 4.81 -4.25 -13.70
C ARG A 133 5.42 -4.19 -12.30
N GLY A 134 6.47 -3.39 -12.10
CA GLY A 134 7.14 -3.22 -10.81
C GLY A 134 6.84 -1.88 -10.14
N LEU A 135 7.07 -1.82 -8.83
CA LEU A 135 7.09 -0.61 -8.03
C LEU A 135 8.51 -0.41 -7.48
N ALA A 136 9.05 0.78 -7.64
CA ALA A 136 10.27 1.23 -6.99
C ALA A 136 9.94 2.24 -5.89
N PHE A 137 10.72 2.20 -4.82
CA PHE A 137 10.61 3.10 -3.69
C PHE A 137 11.92 3.87 -3.56
N VAL A 138 11.86 5.17 -3.81
CA VAL A 138 13.05 6.02 -3.94
C VAL A 138 13.04 7.05 -2.82
N THR A 139 14.13 7.14 -2.06
CA THR A 139 14.23 8.14 -1.00
C THR A 139 14.25 9.55 -1.59
N THR A 140 13.46 10.47 -1.04
CA THR A 140 13.38 11.86 -1.51
C THR A 140 14.46 12.76 -0.90
N ARG A 141 15.20 12.25 0.08
CA ARG A 141 16.33 12.90 0.75
C ARG A 141 17.25 11.84 1.36
N SER A 142 18.41 12.25 1.87
CA SER A 142 19.22 11.38 2.74
C SER A 142 18.43 10.94 3.98
N VAL A 143 18.55 9.67 4.32
CA VAL A 143 17.90 9.01 5.47
C VAL A 143 18.98 8.40 6.35
N ARG A 144 18.83 8.52 7.67
CA ARG A 144 19.80 7.95 8.62
C ARG A 144 19.49 6.48 8.90
N ALA A 145 20.51 5.71 9.30
CA ALA A 145 20.29 4.35 9.78
C ALA A 145 19.34 4.36 11.00
N GLY A 146 18.31 3.50 10.97
CA GLY A 146 17.27 3.42 12.00
C GLY A 146 16.16 4.46 11.88
N GLU A 147 16.23 5.39 10.93
CA GLU A 147 15.11 6.28 10.61
C GLU A 147 14.03 5.51 9.84
N GLU A 148 12.78 5.69 10.24
CA GLU A 148 11.65 5.06 9.56
C GLU A 148 11.48 5.60 8.14
N LEU A 149 11.21 4.70 7.21
CA LEU A 149 10.84 5.05 5.84
C LEU A 149 9.32 5.14 5.75
N CYS A 150 8.81 6.25 5.23
CA CYS A 150 7.39 6.50 5.12
C CYS A 150 7.02 6.98 3.71
N ILE A 151 5.85 6.57 3.26
CA ILE A 151 5.25 6.97 1.98
C ILE A 151 4.01 7.85 2.21
N SER A 152 3.50 8.46 1.15
CA SER A 152 2.15 9.03 1.18
C SER A 152 1.12 7.97 0.78
N TYR A 153 0.01 7.88 1.53
CA TYR A 153 -1.12 7.00 1.22
C TYR A 153 -2.17 7.69 0.31
N GLY A 154 -1.90 8.92 -0.14
CA GLY A 154 -2.79 9.70 -0.99
C GLY A 154 -2.24 11.09 -1.30
N HIS A 155 -3.09 11.96 -1.86
CA HIS A 155 -2.70 13.30 -2.32
C HIS A 155 -2.61 14.32 -1.18
N ALA A 156 -1.72 14.08 -0.21
CA ALA A 156 -1.51 14.99 0.92
C ALA A 156 -0.93 16.37 0.51
N GLU A 157 -0.43 16.49 -0.72
CA GLU A 157 0.19 17.71 -1.22
C GLU A 157 -0.87 18.79 -1.48
N GLY A 158 -0.69 19.96 -0.87
CA GLY A 158 -1.65 21.07 -0.95
C GLY A 158 -2.89 20.95 -0.04
N MET A 159 -3.18 19.78 0.53
CA MET A 159 -4.33 19.60 1.42
C MET A 159 -4.11 20.17 2.82
N GLY A 160 -5.13 20.85 3.37
CA GLY A 160 -5.15 21.32 4.75
C GLY A 160 -5.23 20.18 5.77
N TRP A 161 -4.82 20.44 7.01
CA TRP A 161 -4.74 19.42 8.07
C TRP A 161 -6.05 18.65 8.30
N ARG A 162 -7.19 19.36 8.40
CA ARG A 162 -8.51 18.74 8.61
C ARG A 162 -8.87 17.77 7.50
N GLN A 163 -8.57 18.12 6.24
CA GLN A 163 -8.86 17.28 5.09
C GLN A 163 -7.99 16.02 5.10
N ARG A 164 -6.67 16.15 5.32
CA ARG A 164 -5.78 14.99 5.42
C ARG A 164 -6.22 14.02 6.52
N GLN A 165 -6.55 14.54 7.71
CA GLN A 165 -7.05 13.70 8.81
C GLN A 165 -8.37 12.99 8.48
N LYS A 166 -9.27 13.68 7.78
CA LYS A 166 -10.53 13.09 7.34
C LYS A 166 -10.28 11.93 6.36
N GLU A 167 -9.47 12.15 5.33
CA GLU A 167 -9.17 11.14 4.31
C GLU A 167 -8.47 9.91 4.90
N LEU A 168 -7.51 10.11 5.82
CA LEU A 168 -6.83 9.00 6.48
C LEU A 168 -7.76 8.23 7.43
N ARG A 169 -8.66 8.92 8.13
CA ARG A 169 -9.63 8.26 9.02
C ARG A 169 -10.68 7.45 8.24
N GLU A 170 -11.19 8.01 7.14
CA GLU A 170 -12.24 7.38 6.32
C GLU A 170 -11.68 6.26 5.44
N GLY A 171 -10.49 6.44 4.86
CA GLY A 171 -9.89 5.46 3.94
C GLY A 171 -9.01 4.42 4.64
N TRP A 172 -8.30 4.80 5.70
CA TRP A 172 -7.24 3.98 6.31
C TRP A 172 -7.47 3.68 7.80
N PHE A 173 -8.54 4.24 8.39
CA PHE A 173 -8.96 3.99 9.77
C PHE A 173 -7.93 4.37 10.85
N PHE A 174 -7.12 5.41 10.61
CA PHE A 174 -6.21 5.96 11.61
C PHE A 174 -6.14 7.49 11.59
N GLU A 175 -5.59 8.08 12.65
CA GLU A 175 -5.28 9.51 12.73
C GLU A 175 -3.77 9.71 12.65
N CYS A 176 -3.31 10.59 11.76
CA CYS A 176 -1.88 10.81 11.55
C CYS A 176 -1.31 11.77 12.59
N SER A 177 -0.30 11.33 13.33
CA SER A 177 0.41 12.12 14.35
C SER A 177 1.82 12.56 13.91
N CYS A 178 2.07 12.58 12.59
CA CYS A 178 3.38 12.95 12.05
C CYS A 178 3.78 14.39 12.39
N GLY A 179 5.07 14.72 12.26
CA GLY A 179 5.59 16.06 12.59
C GLY A 179 4.87 17.20 11.85
N LYS A 180 4.49 16.98 10.58
CA LYS A 180 3.67 17.95 9.83
C LYS A 180 2.27 18.12 10.43
N CYS A 181 1.63 17.04 10.86
CA CYS A 181 0.31 17.10 11.49
C CYS A 181 0.34 17.79 12.84
N ILE A 182 1.39 17.61 13.64
CA ILE A 182 1.56 18.29 14.92
C ILE A 182 1.68 19.81 14.72
N VAL A 183 2.53 20.24 13.78
CA VAL A 183 2.71 21.66 13.46
C VAL A 183 1.41 22.25 12.90
N ASP A 184 0.84 21.64 11.86
CA ASP A 184 -0.36 22.19 11.22
C ASP A 184 -1.55 22.26 12.21
N MET A 185 -1.69 21.31 13.14
CA MET A 185 -2.75 21.33 14.16
C MET A 185 -2.66 22.57 15.05
N SER A 186 -1.46 22.91 15.54
CA SER A 186 -1.24 24.10 16.38
C SER A 186 -1.59 25.41 15.68
N THR A 187 -1.36 25.49 14.37
CA THR A 187 -1.69 26.69 13.58
C THR A 187 -3.19 26.87 13.33
N VAL A 188 -3.97 25.79 13.39
CA VAL A 188 -5.43 25.85 13.22
C VAL A 188 -6.11 26.36 14.49
N ASP A 189 -5.56 26.05 15.67
CA ASP A 189 -6.12 26.46 16.97
C ASP A 189 -5.85 27.94 17.30
N GLU A 190 -4.80 28.54 16.74
CA GLU A 190 -4.49 29.98 16.91
C GLU A 190 -5.33 30.90 15.99
N GLY A 191 -6.07 30.33 15.03
CA GLY A 191 -6.80 31.04 13.99
C GLY A 191 -8.32 31.04 14.12
N THR A 192 -8.88 30.57 15.24
CA THR A 192 -10.34 30.58 15.54
C THR A 192 -10.71 31.56 16.63
#